data_AF-T1AVZ3-F1
#
_entry.id   AF-T1AVZ3-F1
#
_cell.length_a   1.000
_cell.length_b   1.000
_cell.length_c   1.000
_cell.angle_alpha   90.00
_cell.angle_beta   90.00
_cell.angle_gamma   90.00
#
_symmetry.space_group_name_H-M   'P 1'
#
loop_
_entity.id
_entity.type
_entity.pdbx_description
1 polymer ?
#
loop_
_entity_poly.entity_id
_entity_poly.type
_entity_poly.pdbx_seq_one_letter_code
_entity_poly.pdbx_strand_id
1 'polypeptide(L)' 'YSPAISDITVKRRGNVRRAKLYYLRERSGKAARIEEKI' A
#
# COMPACT_ATOMS: atom_id res chain seq x y z
N TYR A 1 -5.82 8.94 17.24
CA TYR A 1 -6.43 7.63 17.52
C TYR A 1 -7.93 7.80 17.45
N SER A 2 -8.63 6.94 16.70
CA SER A 2 -10.09 7.02 16.53
C SER A 2 -10.73 5.77 17.13
N PRO A 3 -11.78 5.89 17.95
CA PRO A 3 -12.46 4.75 18.57
C PRO A 3 -13.28 3.90 17.59
N ALA A 4 -13.53 4.39 16.37
CA ALA A 4 -14.28 3.65 15.35
C ALA A 4 -13.49 2.49 14.71
N ILE A 5 -12.16 2.48 14.84
CA ILE A 5 -11.29 1.43 14.28
C ILE A 5 -10.88 0.49 15.41
N SER A 6 -11.32 -0.77 15.34
CA SER A 6 -11.04 -1.79 16.35
C SER A 6 -9.64 -2.40 16.22
N ASP A 7 -9.27 -2.87 15.04
CA ASP A 7 -7.97 -3.51 14.75
C ASP A 7 -7.53 -3.27 13.30
N ILE A 8 -6.22 -3.36 13.04
CA ILE A 8 -5.63 -3.26 11.70
C ILE A 8 -4.61 -4.39 11.52
N THR A 9 -4.99 -5.42 10.77
CA THR A 9 -4.09 -6.51 10.36
C THR A 9 -3.46 -6.26 8.98
N VAL A 10 -2.14 -6.40 8.87
CA VAL A 10 -1.43 -6.32 7.58
C VAL A 10 -1.56 -7.64 6.81
N LYS A 11 -2.17 -7.59 5.62
CA LYS A 11 -2.34 -8.79 4.77
C LYS A 11 -1.09 -9.15 3.97
N ARG A 12 -0.41 -8.15 3.38
CA ARG A 12 0.80 -8.31 2.55
C ARG A 12 1.70 -7.10 2.70
N ARG A 13 3.01 -7.30 2.56
CA ARG A 13 4.01 -6.23 2.62
C ARG A 13 4.53 -5.94 1.22
N GLY A 14 4.34 -4.72 0.73
CA GLY A 14 4.88 -4.31 -0.58
C GLY A 14 6.34 -3.89 -0.49
N ASN A 15 7.14 -4.23 -1.52
CA ASN A 15 8.49 -3.72 -1.71
C ASN A 15 8.44 -2.36 -2.41
N VAL A 16 8.67 -1.28 -1.66
CA VAL A 16 8.68 0.09 -2.18
C VAL A 16 9.89 0.86 -1.66
N ARG A 17 10.45 1.73 -2.49
CA ARG A 17 11.60 2.60 -2.12
C ARG A 17 11.18 4.00 -1.66
N ARG A 18 9.95 4.42 -2.01
CA ARG A 18 9.42 5.76 -1.68
C ARG A 18 8.54 5.67 -0.44
N ALA A 19 8.68 6.63 0.47
CA ALA A 19 7.82 6.75 1.66
C ALA A 19 6.38 7.15 1.33
N LYS A 20 6.20 7.97 0.28
CA LYS A 20 4.89 8.41 -0.21
C LYS A 20 4.64 7.87 -1.62
N LEU A 21 3.53 7.16 -1.80
CA LEU A 21 3.20 6.45 -3.05
C LEU A 21 2.24 7.25 -3.95
N TYR A 22 2.43 8.56 -4.06
CA TYR A 22 1.52 9.41 -4.86
C TYR A 22 1.53 9.09 -6.35
N TYR A 23 2.62 8.52 -6.86
CA TYR A 23 2.71 8.06 -8.24
C TYR A 23 1.70 6.95 -8.59
N LEU A 24 1.09 6.29 -7.59
CA LEU A 24 0.03 5.32 -7.83
C LEU A 24 -1.29 5.99 -8.24
N ARG A 25 -1.49 7.29 -7.97
CA ARG A 25 -2.73 8.01 -8.32
C ARG A 25 -2.95 8.10 -9.82
N GLU A 26 -1.86 8.18 -10.58
CA GLU A 26 -1.88 8.27 -12.05
C GLU A 26 -1.81 6.90 -12.73
N ARG A 27 -1.61 5.82 -11.96
CA ARG A 27 -1.44 4.46 -12.49
C ARG A 27 -2.67 3.61 -12.24
N SER A 28 -3.04 2.79 -13.22
CA SER A 28 -4.16 1.86 -13.11
C SER A 28 -3.83 0.48 -13.67
N GLY A 29 -4.65 -0.51 -13.31
CA GLY A 29 -4.53 -1.88 -13.79
C GLY A 29 -3.18 -2.52 -13.48
N LYS A 30 -2.56 -3.12 -14.50
CA LYS A 30 -1.27 -3.82 -14.36
C LYS A 30 -0.13 -2.89 -13.92
N ALA A 31 -0.20 -1.60 -14.28
CA ALA A 31 0.86 -0.62 -13.99
C ALA A 31 0.89 -0.17 -12.52
N ALA A 32 -0.19 -0.36 -11.78
CA ALA A 32 -0.31 0.01 -10.37
C ALA A 32 0.11 -1.12 -9.40
N ARG A 33 0.48 -2.30 -9.90
CA ARG A 33 0.89 -3.43 -9.06
C ARG A 33 2.21 -3.12 -8.36
N ILE A 34 2.26 -3.47 -7.07
CA ILE A 34 3.44 -3.38 -6.24
C ILE A 34 3.92 -4.81 -5.98
N GLU A 35 5.23 -5.01 -6.10
CA GLU A 35 5.87 -6.28 -5.80
C GLU A 35 5.80 -6.59 -4.30
N GLU A 36 5.67 -7.87 -3.95
CA GLU A 36 5.68 -8.29 -2.56
C GLU A 36 7.12 -8.32 -2.02
N LYS A 37 7.28 -7.89 -0.77
CA LYS A 37 8.56 -7.98 -0.07
C LYS A 37 8.71 -9.43 0.40
N ILE A 38 9.53 -10.19 -0.34
CA ILE A 38 10.02 -11.51 0.06
C ILE A 38 10.99 -11.34 1.24
#